data_AF-B4H2R4-F1
#
_entry.id   AF-B4H2R4-F1
#
_cell.length_a   1.000
_cell.length_b   1.000
_cell.length_c   1.000
_cell.angle_alpha   90.00
_cell.angle_beta   90.00
_cell.angle_gamma   90.00
#
_symmetry.space_group_name_H-M   'P 1'
#
loop_
_entity.id
_entity.type
_entity.pdbx_description
1 polymer ?
#
loop_
_entity_poly.entity_id
_entity_poly.type
_entity_poly.pdbx_seq_one_letter_code
_entity_poly.pdbx_strand_id
1 'polypeptide(L)'
;MVFYFKSNIIQPPAILYMGRDKHENEELIRWGWPEDVWFHVNNLSSAHVYLRLKPGQTIDDIPSDVLVDAAQLCKANSIQGNKVNNLEVVYTMWENLKKTPDMEPGQVAYVNEGAVRRSPRRSGNWRQSFAAMPRSRSPKNMRTNYDAGNESDDFM
;
A
#
# COMPACT_ATOMS: atom_id res chain seq x y z
N MET A 1 -6.21 12.01 6.65
CA MET A 1 -5.14 11.56 7.57
C MET A 1 -4.46 10.32 7.04
N VAL A 2 -3.12 10.32 7.00
CA VAL A 2 -2.31 9.15 6.61
C VAL A 2 -1.70 8.51 7.86
N PHE A 3 -1.72 7.18 7.92
CA PHE A 3 -1.10 6.39 8.99
C PHE A 3 0.22 5.80 8.52
N TYR A 4 1.23 5.81 9.39
CA TYR A 4 2.56 5.27 9.10
C TYR A 4 2.90 4.13 10.05
N PHE A 5 3.57 3.13 9.49
CA PHE A 5 3.97 1.90 10.14
C PHE A 5 5.44 1.59 9.77
N LYS A 6 6.20 1.03 10.72
CA LYS A 6 7.59 0.64 10.49
C LYS A 6 7.73 -0.86 10.72
N SER A 7 8.06 -1.61 9.67
CA SER A 7 8.41 -3.02 9.80
C SER A 7 9.90 -3.16 10.11
N ASN A 8 10.21 -3.58 11.33
CA ASN A 8 11.57 -3.84 11.80
C ASN A 8 12.09 -5.23 11.41
N ILE A 9 11.37 -5.96 10.53
CA ILE A 9 11.77 -7.29 10.06
C ILE A 9 13.05 -7.20 9.20
N ILE A 10 13.22 -6.09 8.50
CA ILE A 10 14.37 -5.80 7.65
C ILE A 10 15.18 -4.64 8.24
N GLN A 11 16.48 -4.59 7.94
CA GLN A 11 17.35 -3.49 8.30
C GLN A 11 17.89 -2.80 7.05
N PRO A 12 17.72 -1.46 6.93
CA PRO A 12 16.91 -0.57 7.76
C PRO A 12 15.39 -0.87 7.64
N PRO A 13 14.57 -0.44 8.61
CA PRO A 13 13.14 -0.75 8.66
C PRO A 13 12.39 -0.36 7.39
N ALA A 14 11.48 -1.23 6.95
CA ALA A 14 10.55 -0.94 5.87
C ALA A 14 9.52 0.07 6.36
N ILE A 15 9.15 1.04 5.52
CA ILE A 15 8.11 2.01 5.87
C ILE A 15 6.85 1.72 5.05
N LEU A 16 5.77 1.45 5.78
CA LEU A 16 4.45 1.22 5.24
C LEU A 16 3.55 2.40 5.61
N TYR A 17 2.66 2.81 4.73
CA TYR A 17 1.67 3.83 5.02
C TYR A 17 0.35 3.59 4.30
N MET A 18 -0.74 4.16 4.82
CA MET A 18 -2.07 4.01 4.23
C MET A 18 -2.95 5.24 4.54
N GLY A 19 -3.90 5.52 3.64
CA GLY A 19 -4.95 6.50 3.88
C GLY A 19 -5.93 6.03 4.96
N ARG A 20 -6.60 6.97 5.61
CA ARG A 20 -7.66 6.65 6.59
C ARG A 20 -8.94 6.22 5.87
N ASP A 21 -9.27 6.89 4.78
CA ASP A 21 -10.43 6.60 3.94
C ASP A 21 -10.14 6.78 2.45
N LYS A 22 -11.19 6.66 1.63
CA LYS A 22 -11.10 6.71 0.17
C LYS A 22 -10.58 8.05 -0.36
N HIS A 23 -10.82 9.16 0.34
CA HIS A 23 -10.35 10.48 -0.08
C HIS A 23 -8.84 10.59 0.09
N GLU A 24 -8.28 10.10 1.20
CA GLU A 24 -6.82 10.05 1.33
C GLU A 24 -6.17 9.02 0.43
N ASN A 25 -6.85 7.92 0.14
CA ASN A 25 -6.34 6.97 -0.86
C ASN A 25 -6.23 7.64 -2.23
N GLU A 26 -7.22 8.45 -2.63
CA GLU A 26 -7.20 9.22 -3.88
C GLU A 26 -6.00 10.18 -3.93
N GLU A 27 -5.76 10.91 -2.83
CA GLU A 27 -4.59 11.80 -2.73
C GLU A 27 -3.26 11.04 -2.77
N LEU A 28 -3.16 9.91 -2.06
CA LEU A 28 -1.96 9.07 -2.05
C LEU A 28 -1.67 8.45 -3.42
N ILE A 29 -2.71 8.12 -4.20
CA ILE A 29 -2.55 7.70 -5.59
C ILE A 29 -2.04 8.88 -6.42
N ARG A 30 -2.64 10.06 -6.31
CA ARG A 30 -2.23 11.23 -7.12
C ARG A 30 -0.77 11.63 -6.87
N TRP A 31 -0.31 11.52 -5.63
CA TRP A 31 1.01 11.99 -5.18
C TRP A 31 1.96 10.86 -4.76
N GLY A 32 1.80 9.68 -5.36
CA GLY A 32 2.73 8.58 -5.15
C GLY A 32 4.10 8.86 -5.77
N TRP A 33 5.08 8.07 -5.38
CA TRP A 33 6.42 8.05 -5.96
C TRP A 33 6.57 6.83 -6.88
N PRO A 34 7.44 6.90 -7.91
CA PRO A 34 7.82 5.74 -8.72
C PRO A 34 8.26 4.52 -7.88
N GLU A 35 8.93 4.77 -6.75
CA GLU A 35 9.44 3.74 -5.84
C GLU A 35 8.36 3.16 -4.91
N ASP A 36 7.14 3.69 -4.94
CA ASP A 36 6.06 3.21 -4.09
C ASP A 36 5.44 1.94 -4.69
N VAL A 37 5.29 0.93 -3.85
CA VAL A 37 4.57 -0.31 -4.17
C VAL A 37 3.22 -0.25 -3.51
N TRP A 38 2.18 -0.35 -4.32
CA TRP A 38 0.79 -0.31 -3.89
C TRP A 38 0.25 -1.71 -3.61
N PHE A 39 -0.55 -1.84 -2.54
CA PHE A 39 -1.17 -3.08 -2.08
C PHE A 39 -2.66 -2.89 -1.85
N HIS A 40 -3.45 -3.91 -2.22
CA HIS A 40 -4.89 -3.92 -2.04
C HIS A 40 -5.45 -5.34 -1.97
N VAL A 41 -6.55 -5.54 -1.24
CA VAL A 41 -7.27 -6.82 -1.22
C VAL A 41 -7.90 -7.05 -2.58
N ASN A 42 -7.65 -8.22 -3.18
CA ASN A 42 -8.22 -8.57 -4.46
C ASN A 42 -9.76 -8.66 -4.38
N ASN A 43 -10.47 -8.05 -5.34
CA ASN A 43 -11.93 -8.09 -5.49
C ASN A 43 -12.77 -7.61 -4.29
N LEU A 44 -12.19 -6.91 -3.31
CA LEU A 44 -12.93 -6.38 -2.15
C LEU A 44 -12.46 -4.97 -1.82
N SER A 45 -13.37 -4.14 -1.31
CA SER A 45 -13.00 -2.82 -0.79
C SER A 45 -12.07 -2.95 0.43
N SER A 46 -10.91 -2.31 0.37
CA SER A 46 -9.92 -2.31 1.45
C SER A 46 -9.08 -1.04 1.45
N ALA A 47 -8.31 -0.82 2.52
CA ALA A 47 -7.34 0.27 2.54
C ALA A 47 -6.23 0.06 1.50
N HIS A 48 -5.79 1.16 0.89
CA HIS A 48 -4.61 1.18 0.02
C HIS A 48 -3.37 1.30 0.90
N VAL A 49 -2.54 0.27 0.89
CA VAL A 49 -1.27 0.28 1.63
C VAL A 49 -0.15 0.49 0.64
N TYR A 50 0.84 1.27 1.05
CA TYR A 50 2.00 1.61 0.24
C TYR A 50 3.26 1.22 0.99
N LEU A 51 4.21 0.64 0.28
CA LEU A 51 5.58 0.41 0.73
C LEU A 51 6.50 1.29 -0.11
N ARG A 52 7.31 2.15 0.53
CA ARG A 52 8.32 2.92 -0.18
C ARG A 52 9.61 2.13 -0.30
N LEU A 53 10.00 1.77 -1.52
CA LEU A 53 11.31 1.19 -1.79
C LEU A 53 12.41 2.24 -1.66
N LYS A 54 13.63 1.78 -1.41
CA LYS A 54 14.79 2.66 -1.52
C LYS A 54 15.19 2.85 -2.97
N PRO A 55 15.93 3.93 -3.29
CA PRO A 55 16.52 4.10 -4.61
C PRO A 55 17.31 2.86 -5.03
N GLY A 56 17.00 2.34 -6.22
CA GLY A 56 17.65 1.16 -6.79
C GLY A 56 17.11 -0.20 -6.34
N GLN A 57 16.13 -0.26 -5.43
CA GLN A 57 15.40 -1.49 -5.13
C GLN A 57 14.23 -1.70 -6.09
N THR A 58 13.93 -2.96 -6.37
CA THR A 58 12.81 -3.39 -7.20
C THR A 58 11.76 -4.13 -6.39
N ILE A 59 10.59 -4.35 -6.98
CA ILE A 59 9.51 -5.15 -6.39
C ILE A 59 9.95 -6.60 -6.05
N ASP A 60 10.99 -7.11 -6.72
CA ASP A 60 11.56 -8.44 -6.50
C ASP A 60 12.45 -8.49 -5.25
N ASP A 61 12.98 -7.36 -4.81
CA ASP A 61 13.87 -7.26 -3.64
C ASP A 61 13.11 -7.22 -2.32
N ILE A 62 11.76 -7.19 -2.35
CA ILE A 62 10.93 -7.10 -1.15
C ILE A 62 10.87 -8.47 -0.47
N PRO A 63 11.31 -8.58 0.81
CA PRO A 63 11.24 -9.84 1.52
C PRO A 63 9.80 -10.28 1.74
N SER A 64 9.57 -11.59 1.66
CA SER A 64 8.24 -12.19 1.79
C SER A 64 7.53 -11.80 3.09
N ASP A 65 8.26 -11.64 4.19
CA ASP A 65 7.69 -11.20 5.46
C ASP A 65 7.14 -9.77 5.39
N VAL A 66 7.78 -8.85 4.65
CA VAL A 66 7.27 -7.48 4.45
C VAL A 66 6.01 -7.48 3.59
N LEU A 67 5.97 -8.34 2.55
CA LEU A 67 4.77 -8.53 1.74
C LEU A 67 3.59 -9.04 2.59
N VAL A 68 3.87 -9.96 3.52
CA VAL A 68 2.88 -10.48 4.46
C VAL A 68 2.39 -9.38 5.42
N ASP A 69 3.28 -8.53 5.92
CA ASP A 69 2.92 -7.40 6.79
C ASP A 69 1.98 -6.42 6.08
N ALA A 70 2.32 -6.04 4.84
CA ALA A 70 1.50 -5.15 4.02
C ALA A 70 0.11 -5.78 3.73
N ALA A 71 0.09 -7.06 3.37
CA ALA A 71 -1.15 -7.80 3.13
C ALA A 71 -2.05 -7.88 4.38
N GLN A 72 -1.46 -8.05 5.55
CA GLN A 72 -2.20 -8.02 6.81
C GLN A 72 -2.81 -6.66 7.09
N LEU A 73 -2.07 -5.58 6.78
CA LEU A 73 -2.57 -4.23 6.96
C LEU A 73 -3.76 -3.93 6.03
N CYS A 74 -3.70 -4.33 4.76
CA CYS A 74 -4.84 -4.24 3.83
C CYS A 74 -6.06 -5.00 4.35
N LYS A 75 -5.86 -6.25 4.78
CA LYS A 75 -6.94 -7.12 5.27
C LYS A 75 -7.58 -6.57 6.55
N ALA A 76 -6.77 -6.15 7.52
CA ALA A 76 -7.24 -5.63 8.80
C ALA A 76 -8.08 -4.35 8.65
N ASN A 77 -7.83 -3.58 7.58
CA ASN A 77 -8.57 -2.37 7.25
C ASN A 77 -9.55 -2.58 6.08
N SER A 78 -10.05 -3.80 5.91
CA SER A 78 -11.14 -4.13 4.99
C SER A 78 -12.38 -4.59 5.77
N ILE A 79 -13.53 -3.95 5.55
CA ILE A 79 -14.78 -4.26 6.26
C ILE A 79 -15.22 -5.70 5.99
N GLN A 80 -15.22 -6.11 4.72
CA GLN A 80 -15.55 -7.46 4.30
C GLN A 80 -14.34 -8.38 4.42
N GLY A 81 -13.17 -7.89 4.00
CA GLY A 81 -11.98 -8.72 3.91
C GLY A 81 -11.48 -9.21 5.27
N ASN A 82 -11.63 -8.42 6.33
CA ASN A 82 -11.23 -8.86 7.66
C ASN A 82 -12.00 -10.09 8.17
N LYS A 83 -13.18 -10.39 7.60
CA LYS A 83 -14.01 -11.56 7.96
C LYS A 83 -13.73 -12.78 7.09
N VAL A 84 -13.04 -12.62 5.96
CA VAL A 84 -12.82 -13.69 4.99
C VAL A 84 -11.48 -14.36 5.23
N ASN A 85 -11.50 -15.69 5.31
CA ASN A 85 -10.31 -16.51 5.37
C ASN A 85 -9.69 -16.64 3.97
N ASN A 86 -8.37 -16.82 3.90
CA ASN A 86 -7.66 -17.10 2.64
C ASN A 86 -7.84 -16.05 1.53
N LEU A 87 -7.97 -14.78 1.92
CA LEU A 87 -7.94 -13.68 0.97
C LEU A 87 -6.61 -13.53 0.29
N GLU A 88 -6.70 -12.97 -0.90
CA GLU A 88 -5.57 -12.64 -1.73
C GLU A 88 -5.37 -11.12 -1.72
N VAL A 89 -4.13 -10.70 -1.48
CA VAL A 89 -3.72 -9.31 -1.64
C VAL A 89 -2.87 -9.23 -2.88
N VAL A 90 -3.19 -8.26 -3.73
CA VAL A 90 -2.43 -7.93 -4.91
C VAL A 90 -1.51 -6.76 -4.63
N TYR A 91 -0.39 -6.72 -5.33
CA TYR A 91 0.56 -5.62 -5.24
C TYR A 91 1.23 -5.35 -6.58
N THR A 92 1.54 -4.08 -6.83
CA THR A 92 2.17 -3.60 -8.06
C THR A 92 2.92 -2.29 -7.78
N MET A 93 3.86 -1.92 -8.64
CA MET A 93 4.46 -0.58 -8.62
C MET A 93 3.36 0.47 -8.83
N TRP A 94 3.50 1.62 -8.17
CA TRP A 94 2.59 2.76 -8.29
C TRP A 94 2.45 3.23 -9.74
N GLU A 95 3.53 3.21 -10.52
CA GLU A 95 3.53 3.58 -11.94
C GLU A 95 2.61 2.71 -12.82
N ASN A 96 2.27 1.49 -12.36
CA ASN A 96 1.35 0.61 -13.08
C ASN A 96 -0.12 0.91 -12.76
N LEU A 97 -0.41 1.82 -11.83
CA LEU A 97 -1.77 2.22 -11.52
C LEU A 97 -2.29 3.15 -12.61
N LYS A 98 -3.50 2.88 -13.07
CA LYS A 98 -4.23 3.71 -14.00
C LYS A 98 -5.47 4.25 -13.31
N LYS A 99 -5.61 5.58 -13.31
CA LYS A 99 -6.81 6.27 -12.86
C LYS A 99 -7.36 7.08 -14.02
N THR A 100 -8.67 7.07 -14.18
CA THR A 100 -9.36 7.94 -15.14
C THR A 100 -10.38 8.82 -14.40
N PRO A 101 -10.74 10.00 -14.93
CA PRO A 101 -11.65 10.93 -14.25
C PRO A 101 -13.06 10.38 -13.96
N ASP A 102 -13.48 9.35 -14.70
CA ASP A 102 -14.78 8.67 -14.54
C ASP A 102 -14.80 7.61 -13.43
N MET A 103 -13.63 7.27 -12.86
CA MET A 103 -13.54 6.27 -11.79
C MET A 103 -13.87 6.87 -10.42
N GLU A 104 -14.66 6.13 -9.65
CA GLU A 104 -15.02 6.51 -8.28
C GLU A 104 -13.78 6.72 -7.38
N PRO A 105 -13.84 7.58 -6.34
CA PRO A 105 -12.73 7.78 -5.42
C PRO A 105 -12.26 6.47 -4.77
N GLY A 106 -10.96 6.19 -4.87
CA GLY A 106 -10.35 4.93 -4.42
C GLY A 106 -10.42 3.78 -5.42
N GLN A 107 -11.16 3.90 -6.53
CA GLN A 107 -11.10 2.92 -7.61
C GLN A 107 -9.83 3.14 -8.44
N VAL A 108 -9.13 2.06 -8.77
CA VAL A 108 -7.95 2.06 -9.64
C VAL A 108 -8.06 0.93 -10.66
N ALA A 109 -7.53 1.15 -11.85
CA ALA A 109 -7.25 0.12 -12.83
C ALA A 109 -5.72 -0.08 -12.94
N TYR A 110 -5.30 -1.01 -13.80
CA TYR A 110 -3.90 -1.26 -14.08
C TYR A 110 -3.57 -0.91 -15.53
N VAL A 111 -2.37 -0.39 -15.77
CA VAL A 111 -1.83 -0.21 -17.12
C VAL A 111 -1.50 -1.59 -17.73
N ASN A 112 -0.87 -2.46 -16.94
CA ASN A 112 -0.53 -3.83 -17.30
C ASN A 112 -0.97 -4.81 -16.20
N GLU A 113 -2.01 -5.60 -16.48
CA GLU A 113 -2.51 -6.70 -15.64
C GLU A 113 -1.42 -7.73 -15.31
N GLY A 114 -0.49 -7.99 -16.24
CA GLY A 114 0.59 -8.97 -16.06
C GLY A 114 1.69 -8.51 -15.09
N ALA A 115 1.75 -7.21 -14.77
CA ALA A 115 2.68 -6.66 -13.78
C ALA A 115 2.13 -6.73 -12.34
N VAL A 116 0.86 -7.11 -12.18
CA VAL A 116 0.22 -7.28 -10.86
C VAL A 116 0.63 -8.61 -10.25
N ARG A 117 1.18 -8.56 -9.05
CA ARG A 117 1.65 -9.73 -8.30
C ARG A 117 0.72 -10.04 -7.14
N ARG A 118 0.78 -11.28 -6.64
CA ARG A 118 -0.05 -11.78 -5.53
C ARG A 118 0.84 -12.09 -4.33
N SER A 119 0.49 -11.53 -3.17
CA SER A 119 1.29 -11.72 -1.96
C SER A 119 1.32 -13.20 -1.56
N PRO A 120 2.45 -13.70 -1.04
CA PRO A 120 2.52 -15.08 -0.57
C PRO A 120 1.51 -15.34 0.55
N ARG A 121 0.86 -16.50 0.49
CA ARG A 121 -0.04 -16.96 1.55
C ARG A 121 0.79 -17.48 2.71
N ARG A 122 0.59 -16.96 3.91
CA ARG A 122 1.19 -17.55 5.11
C ARG A 122 0.33 -18.73 5.56
N SER A 123 0.84 -19.95 5.47
CA SER A 123 0.24 -21.14 6.08
C SER A 123 0.65 -21.21 7.55
N GLY A 124 -0.19 -20.74 8.47
CA GLY A 124 0.07 -20.81 9.91
C GLY A 124 -0.74 -19.84 10.74
N ASN A 125 -0.67 -19.97 12.07
CA ASN A 125 -1.34 -19.08 13.02
C ASN A 125 -0.85 -17.63 12.80
N TRP A 126 -1.80 -16.77 12.44
CA TRP A 126 -1.62 -15.34 12.27
C TRP A 126 -1.06 -14.74 13.56
N ARG A 127 0.12 -14.11 13.53
CA ARG A 127 0.56 -13.31 14.67
C ARG A 127 -0.42 -12.14 14.78
N GLN A 128 -1.21 -12.10 15.85
CA GLN A 128 -2.09 -10.98 16.21
C GLN A 128 -1.32 -9.65 16.43
N SER A 129 0.00 -9.66 16.30
CA SER A 129 0.91 -8.59 16.69
C SER A 129 0.86 -7.32 15.81
N PHE A 130 0.21 -7.35 14.63
CA PHE A 130 0.10 -6.15 13.78
C PHE A 130 -1.00 -5.18 14.19
N ALA A 131 -2.05 -5.65 14.88
CA ALA A 131 -3.04 -4.77 15.49
C ALA A 131 -2.42 -3.83 16.55
N ALA A 132 -1.21 -4.15 17.03
CA ALA A 132 -0.44 -3.39 18.01
C ALA A 132 0.74 -2.60 17.41
N MET A 133 0.94 -2.56 16.09
CA MET A 133 1.96 -1.68 15.52
C MET A 133 1.60 -0.23 15.88
N PRO A 134 2.53 0.55 16.48
CA PRO A 134 2.24 1.92 16.88
C PRO A 134 1.83 2.70 15.64
N ARG A 135 0.55 3.11 15.59
CA ARG A 135 0.08 4.06 14.57
C ARG A 135 0.71 5.40 14.88
N SER A 136 1.81 5.71 14.21
CA SER A 136 2.33 7.07 14.25
C SER A 136 1.47 7.92 13.32
N ARG A 137 1.00 9.06 13.82
CA ARG A 137 0.65 10.19 12.94
C ARG A 137 1.93 10.60 12.19
N SER A 138 1.80 11.13 10.99
CA SER A 138 2.93 11.47 10.09
C SER A 138 4.18 11.88 10.87
N PRO A 139 5.30 11.14 10.75
CA PRO A 139 6.58 11.69 11.17
C PRO A 139 6.74 13.03 10.45
N LYS A 140 7.06 14.11 11.16
CA LYS A 140 7.19 15.47 10.59
C LYS A 140 8.14 15.59 9.38
N ASN A 141 8.89 14.52 9.08
CA ASN A 141 9.96 14.49 8.08
C ASN A 141 9.72 13.47 6.96
N MET A 142 8.59 12.74 6.95
CA MET A 142 8.32 11.80 5.86
C MET A 142 7.59 12.53 4.74
N ARG A 143 8.37 13.15 3.85
CA ARG A 143 7.84 13.89 2.71
C ARG A 143 7.23 12.92 1.71
N THR A 144 5.94 13.08 1.47
CA THR A 144 5.26 12.56 0.27
C THR A 144 5.47 13.55 -0.87
N ASN A 145 5.12 13.22 -2.12
CA ASN A 145 5.20 14.22 -3.21
C ASN A 145 4.26 15.40 -2.92
N TYR A 146 3.20 15.15 -2.14
CA TYR A 146 2.29 16.16 -1.59
C TYR A 146 3.01 17.21 -0.72
N ASP A 147 3.95 16.80 0.14
CA ASP A 147 4.72 17.75 0.98
C ASP A 147 5.86 18.45 0.21
N ALA A 148 6.21 17.95 -0.97
CA ALA A 148 7.29 18.47 -1.80
C ALA A 148 6.84 19.54 -2.81
N GLY A 149 5.54 19.86 -2.87
CA GLY A 149 5.01 20.94 -3.72
C GLY A 149 5.05 20.64 -5.22
N ASN A 150 5.01 19.37 -5.61
CA ASN A 150 4.99 19.01 -7.02
C ASN A 150 3.58 19.22 -7.59
N GLU A 151 3.34 20.27 -8.37
CA GLU A 151 2.05 20.62 -8.98
C GLU A 151 1.82 19.92 -10.34
N SER A 152 2.44 18.76 -10.60
CA SER A 152 2.35 18.12 -11.92
C SER A 152 0.93 17.60 -12.18
N ASP A 153 0.21 18.31 -13.04
CA ASP A 153 -1.14 17.98 -13.55
C ASP A 153 -1.16 16.83 -14.58
N ASP A 154 -0.04 16.14 -14.79
CA ASP A 154 0.13 15.05 -15.78
C ASP A 154 -0.55 13.72 -15.37
N PHE A 155 -1.45 13.73 -14.39
CA PHE A 155 -2.18 12.55 -13.92
C PHE A 155 -3.53 12.34 -14.67
N MET A 156 -3.63 12.74 -15.94
CA MET A 156 -4.84 12.58 -16.76
C MET A 156 -4.62 11.70 -18.00
#